data_AF-A0A7C5QIU7-F1
#
_entry.id   AF-A0A7C5QIU7-F1
#
_cell.length_a   1.000
_cell.length_b   1.000
_cell.length_c   1.000
_cell.angle_alpha   90.00
_cell.angle_beta   90.00
_cell.angle_gamma   90.00
#
_symmetry.space_group_name_H-M   'P 1'
#
loop_
_entity.id
_entity.type
_entity.pdbx_description
1 polymer ?
#
loop_
_entity_poly.entity_id
_entity_poly.type
_entity_poly.pdbx_seq_one_letter_code
_entity_poly.pdbx_strand_id
1 'polypeptide(L)'
;MTTSREQFEQMRREAGQTEAQLKEKSQQAAYKAGEGAESVRHSVASGLHSAAERMREQGMEGGQPSFFSRVAEPLDRSARYLEEHSVPEIREDAAGYAREHPITTAVGVFTAAFLLGRFLRRR
;
A
#
# COMPACT_ATOMS: atom_id res chain seq x y z
N MET A 1 37.97 13.16 -16.51
CA MET A 1 36.62 12.55 -16.48
C MET A 1 36.57 11.41 -15.46
N THR A 2 36.90 11.65 -14.19
CA THR A 2 36.92 10.62 -13.11
C THR A 2 35.76 10.75 -12.12
N THR A 3 35.09 11.90 -12.09
CA THR A 3 34.06 12.27 -11.11
C THR A 3 32.84 11.35 -11.09
N SER A 4 32.41 10.80 -12.24
CA SER A 4 31.21 9.95 -12.28
C SER A 4 31.38 8.59 -11.61
N ARG A 5 32.60 8.03 -11.52
CA ARG A 5 32.83 6.72 -10.87
C ARG A 5 32.92 6.86 -9.36
N GLU A 6 33.58 7.92 -8.88
CA GLU A 6 33.69 8.19 -7.44
C GLU A 6 32.34 8.54 -6.81
N GLN A 7 31.49 9.30 -7.52
CA GLN A 7 30.12 9.56 -7.06
C GLN A 7 29.26 8.29 -7.05
N PHE A 8 29.43 7.40 -8.02
CA PHE A 8 28.73 6.11 -8.03
C PHE A 8 29.17 5.22 -6.86
N GLU A 9 30.46 5.18 -6.55
CA GLU A 9 31.04 4.42 -5.43
C GLU A 9 30.62 4.98 -4.05
N GLN A 10 30.52 6.30 -3.91
CA GLN A 10 29.97 6.92 -2.70
C GLN A 10 28.48 6.64 -2.54
N MET A 11 27.71 6.85 -3.60
CA MET A 11 26.26 6.58 -3.61
C MET A 11 25.96 5.12 -3.31
N ARG A 12 26.77 4.18 -3.80
CA ARG A 12 26.63 2.75 -3.52
C ARG A 12 26.96 2.39 -2.06
N ARG A 13 27.96 3.05 -1.46
CA ARG A 13 28.32 2.86 -0.05
C ARG A 13 27.28 3.44 0.90
N GLU A 14 26.79 4.64 0.63
CA GLU A 14 25.68 5.23 1.38
C GLU A 14 24.41 4.41 1.23
N ALA A 15 24.07 4.00 0.00
CA ALA A 15 22.93 3.13 -0.26
C ALA A 15 23.03 1.81 0.52
N GLY A 16 24.19 1.16 0.54
CA GLY A 16 24.38 -0.10 1.28
C GLY A 16 24.23 0.06 2.80
N GLN A 17 24.70 1.18 3.38
CA GLN A 17 24.51 1.46 4.80
C GLN A 17 23.07 1.81 5.15
N THR A 18 22.40 2.58 4.29
CA THR A 18 20.98 2.92 4.44
C THR A 18 20.09 1.68 4.28
N GLU A 19 20.42 0.79 3.33
CA GLU A 19 19.70 -0.45 3.10
C GLU A 19 19.78 -1.39 4.31
N ALA A 20 20.98 -1.55 4.91
CA ALA A 20 21.15 -2.37 6.10
C ALA A 20 20.31 -1.87 7.29
N GLN A 21 20.32 -0.56 7.55
CA GLN A 21 19.52 0.06 8.61
C GLN A 21 18.01 -0.03 8.34
N LEU A 22 17.60 0.15 7.09
CA LEU A 22 16.21 -0.03 6.66
C LEU A 22 15.76 -1.47 6.88
N LYS A 23 16.59 -2.44 6.52
CA LYS A 23 16.28 -3.87 6.68
C LYS A 23 16.07 -4.22 8.14
N GLU A 24 16.94 -3.77 9.04
CA GLU A 24 16.81 -4.02 10.47
C GLU A 24 15.54 -3.40 11.06
N LYS A 25 15.27 -2.11 10.75
CA LYS A 25 14.04 -1.43 11.20
C LYS A 25 12.79 -2.09 10.64
N SER A 26 12.83 -2.51 9.38
CA SER A 26 11.71 -3.19 8.72
C SER A 26 11.41 -4.55 9.37
N GLN A 27 12.44 -5.31 9.76
CA GLN A 27 12.26 -6.58 10.44
C GLN A 27 11.62 -6.38 11.81
N GLN A 28 12.12 -5.44 12.62
CA GLN A 28 11.52 -5.14 13.92
C GLN A 28 10.08 -4.65 13.80
N ALA A 29 9.78 -3.81 12.80
CA ALA A 29 8.42 -3.35 12.52
C ALA A 29 7.52 -4.51 12.07
N ALA A 30 8.01 -5.41 11.20
CA ALA A 30 7.26 -6.57 10.73
C ALA A 30 6.94 -7.54 11.87
N TYR A 31 7.89 -7.80 12.78
CA TYR A 31 7.66 -8.61 13.97
C TYR A 31 6.57 -8.02 14.87
N LYS A 32 6.60 -6.70 15.10
CA LYS A 32 5.55 -6.02 15.89
C LYS A 32 4.20 -5.94 15.19
N ALA A 33 4.18 -5.90 13.86
CA ALA A 33 2.95 -5.85 13.07
C ALA A 33 2.25 -7.22 13.00
N GLY A 34 2.99 -8.32 13.11
CA GLY A 34 2.46 -9.68 12.95
C GLY A 34 1.30 -10.03 13.88
N GLU A 35 1.36 -9.60 15.14
CA GLU A 35 0.31 -9.89 16.14
C GLU A 35 -0.99 -9.09 15.91
N GLY A 36 -0.90 -7.94 15.25
CA GLY A 36 -2.05 -7.07 14.96
C GLY A 36 -2.53 -7.11 13.51
N ALA A 37 -1.81 -7.82 12.63
CA ALA A 37 -2.02 -7.73 11.18
C ALA A 37 -3.42 -8.20 10.76
N GLU A 38 -3.94 -9.23 11.42
CA GLU A 38 -5.26 -9.79 11.13
C GLU A 38 -6.39 -8.82 11.52
N SER A 39 -6.24 -8.15 12.66
CA SER A 39 -7.18 -7.11 13.10
C SER A 39 -7.13 -5.88 12.18
N VAL A 40 -5.92 -5.50 11.73
CA VAL A 40 -5.73 -4.43 10.74
C VAL A 40 -6.38 -4.82 9.40
N ARG A 41 -6.17 -6.05 8.92
CA ARG A 41 -6.80 -6.59 7.71
C ARG A 41 -8.31 -6.43 7.77
N HIS A 42 -8.93 -6.92 8.84
CA HIS A 42 -10.39 -6.83 9.01
C HIS A 42 -10.88 -5.37 9.08
N SER A 43 -10.14 -4.50 9.78
CA SER A 43 -10.48 -3.08 9.86
C SER A 43 -10.41 -2.39 8.50
N VAL A 44 -9.41 -2.73 7.69
CA VAL A 44 -9.26 -2.21 6.32
C VAL A 44 -10.38 -2.73 5.43
N ALA A 45 -10.70 -4.03 5.48
CA ALA A 45 -11.80 -4.63 4.72
C ALA A 45 -13.13 -3.94 5.04
N SER A 46 -13.46 -3.78 6.33
CA SER A 46 -14.67 -3.09 6.77
C SER A 46 -14.71 -1.62 6.31
N GLY A 47 -13.57 -0.92 6.39
CA GLY A 47 -13.46 0.46 5.92
C GLY A 47 -13.66 0.61 4.41
N LEU A 48 -13.15 -0.35 3.62
CA LEU A 48 -13.34 -0.39 2.17
C LEU A 48 -14.80 -0.68 1.80
N HIS A 49 -15.46 -1.61 2.49
CA HIS A 49 -16.88 -1.90 2.30
C HIS A 49 -17.73 -0.67 2.61
N SER A 50 -17.48 -0.01 3.75
CA SER A 50 -18.16 1.23 4.14
C SER A 50 -17.94 2.37 3.12
N ALA A 51 -16.73 2.47 2.55
CA ALA A 51 -16.44 3.45 1.52
C ALA A 51 -17.20 3.14 0.22
N ALA A 52 -17.28 1.86 -0.17
CA ALA A 52 -18.04 1.42 -1.34
C ALA A 52 -19.54 1.74 -1.19
N GLU A 53 -20.13 1.47 -0.02
CA GLU A 53 -21.52 1.82 0.29
C GLU A 53 -21.76 3.34 0.19
N ARG A 54 -20.92 4.15 0.85
CA ARG A 54 -21.02 5.61 0.79
C ARG A 54 -20.90 6.17 -0.61
N MET A 55 -20.03 5.59 -1.45
CA MET A 55 -19.93 6.00 -2.85
C MET A 55 -21.24 5.71 -3.59
N ARG A 56 -21.84 4.52 -3.41
CA ARG A 56 -23.12 4.18 -4.03
C ARG A 56 -24.24 5.12 -3.57
N GLU A 57 -24.33 5.38 -2.27
CA GLU A 57 -25.29 6.33 -1.69
C GLU A 57 -25.13 7.73 -2.30
N GLN A 58 -23.92 8.28 -2.32
CA GLN A 58 -23.64 9.58 -2.93
C GLN A 58 -23.97 9.62 -4.43
N GLY A 59 -23.76 8.51 -5.14
CA GLY A 59 -24.13 8.39 -6.55
C GLY A 59 -25.64 8.42 -6.77
N MET A 60 -26.41 7.81 -5.87
CA MET A 60 -27.87 7.83 -5.90
C MET A 60 -28.42 9.22 -5.58
N GLU A 61 -27.87 9.90 -4.57
CA GLU A 61 -28.27 11.25 -4.17
C GLU A 61 -27.86 12.32 -5.20
N GLY A 62 -26.68 12.18 -5.82
CA GLY A 62 -26.12 13.11 -6.79
C GLY A 62 -26.59 12.90 -8.23
N GLY A 63 -27.47 11.93 -8.50
CA GLY A 63 -27.98 11.63 -9.84
C GLY A 63 -26.95 11.06 -10.82
N GLN A 64 -25.80 10.56 -10.32
CA GLN A 64 -24.74 9.93 -11.12
C GLN A 64 -24.43 8.49 -10.65
N PRO A 65 -25.43 7.60 -10.52
CA PRO A 65 -25.25 6.29 -9.91
C PRO A 65 -24.19 5.45 -10.65
N SER A 66 -24.17 5.51 -11.98
CA SER A 66 -23.24 4.73 -12.80
C SER A 66 -21.76 5.10 -12.60
N PHE A 67 -21.47 6.37 -12.31
CA PHE A 67 -20.09 6.83 -12.07
C PHE A 67 -19.58 6.32 -10.73
N PHE A 68 -20.37 6.51 -9.67
CA PHE A 68 -19.97 6.10 -8.33
C PHE A 68 -19.98 4.58 -8.15
N SER A 69 -20.89 3.85 -8.81
CA SER A 69 -20.84 2.38 -8.81
C SER A 69 -19.54 1.83 -9.39
N ARG A 70 -18.97 2.47 -10.43
CA ARG A 70 -17.67 2.07 -11.01
C ARG A 70 -16.49 2.27 -10.07
N VAL A 71 -16.61 3.19 -9.11
CA VAL A 71 -15.59 3.42 -8.07
C VAL A 71 -15.83 2.50 -6.86
N ALA A 72 -17.09 2.26 -6.52
CA ALA A 72 -17.48 1.38 -5.41
C ALA A 72 -17.15 -0.09 -5.68
N GLU A 73 -17.22 -0.54 -6.93
CA GLU A 73 -17.00 -1.94 -7.29
C GLU A 73 -15.55 -2.42 -7.03
N PRO A 74 -14.49 -1.68 -7.41
CA PRO A 74 -13.12 -2.00 -7.02
C PRO A 74 -12.91 -2.00 -5.50
N LEU A 75 -13.56 -1.09 -4.76
CA LEU A 75 -13.46 -1.02 -3.31
C LEU A 75 -14.08 -2.25 -2.64
N ASP A 76 -15.27 -2.66 -3.08
CA ASP A 76 -15.97 -3.84 -2.56
C ASP A 76 -15.23 -5.13 -2.92
N ARG A 77 -14.69 -5.23 -4.14
CA ARG A 77 -13.85 -6.35 -4.55
C ARG A 77 -12.60 -6.46 -3.68
N SER A 78 -11.96 -5.32 -3.39
CA SER A 78 -10.80 -5.29 -2.51
C SER A 78 -11.15 -5.69 -1.08
N ALA A 79 -12.28 -5.21 -0.56
CA ALA A 79 -12.79 -5.58 0.77
C ALA A 79 -12.97 -7.09 0.91
N ARG A 80 -13.66 -7.72 -0.05
CA ARG A 80 -13.87 -9.18 -0.05
C ARG A 80 -12.57 -9.96 -0.16
N TYR A 81 -11.67 -9.54 -1.05
CA TYR A 81 -10.35 -10.17 -1.16
C TYR A 81 -9.59 -10.13 0.17
N LEU A 82 -9.60 -8.98 0.85
CA LEU A 82 -9.00 -8.81 2.17
C LEU A 82 -9.71 -9.63 3.27
N GLU A 83 -11.00 -9.92 3.14
CA GLU A 83 -11.76 -10.73 4.10
C GLU A 83 -11.52 -12.24 3.89
N GLU A 84 -11.45 -12.66 2.64
CA GLU A 84 -11.29 -14.07 2.23
C GLU A 84 -9.85 -14.58 2.37
N HIS A 85 -8.84 -13.72 2.18
CA HIS A 85 -7.43 -14.12 2.16
C HIS A 85 -6.70 -13.72 3.44
N SER A 86 -6.00 -14.66 4.04
CA SER A 86 -5.20 -14.41 5.24
C SER A 86 -4.02 -13.45 4.96
N VAL A 87 -3.53 -12.77 5.99
CA VAL A 87 -2.38 -11.85 5.85
C VAL A 87 -1.16 -12.49 5.14
N PRO A 88 -0.77 -13.75 5.44
CA PRO A 88 0.31 -14.42 4.72
C PRO A 88 0.07 -14.55 3.22
N GLU A 89 -1.15 -14.92 2.81
CA GLU A 89 -1.53 -15.08 1.39
C GLU A 89 -1.49 -13.73 0.67
N ILE A 90 -2.08 -12.69 1.26
CA ILE A 90 -2.04 -11.33 0.70
C ILE A 90 -0.61 -10.85 0.50
N ARG A 91 0.27 -11.14 1.47
CA ARG A 91 1.69 -10.76 1.39
C ARG A 91 2.39 -11.50 0.25
N GLU A 92 2.10 -12.78 0.08
CA GLU A 92 2.70 -13.59 -0.98
C GLU A 92 2.26 -13.11 -2.37
N ASP A 93 0.97 -12.85 -2.55
CA ASP A 93 0.41 -12.29 -3.79
C ASP A 93 1.02 -10.91 -4.10
N ALA A 94 1.11 -10.04 -3.09
CA ALA A 94 1.74 -8.73 -3.25
C ALA A 94 3.23 -8.84 -3.63
N ALA A 95 3.95 -9.82 -3.07
CA ALA A 95 5.35 -10.07 -3.40
C ALA A 95 5.51 -10.63 -4.82
N GLY A 96 4.61 -11.51 -5.26
CA GLY A 96 4.54 -12.00 -6.63
C GLY A 96 4.33 -10.86 -7.61
N TYR A 97 3.28 -10.08 -7.41
CA TYR A 97 2.96 -8.92 -8.24
C TYR A 97 4.09 -7.89 -8.29
N ALA A 98 4.75 -7.62 -7.17
CA ALA A 98 5.88 -6.70 -7.11
C ALA A 98 7.10 -7.16 -7.95
N ARG A 99 7.32 -8.47 -8.04
CA ARG A 99 8.39 -9.04 -8.87
C ARG A 99 8.05 -8.97 -10.35
N GLU A 100 6.78 -9.14 -10.70
CA GLU A 100 6.29 -9.10 -12.09
C GLU A 100 6.15 -7.68 -12.63
N HIS A 101 5.74 -6.73 -11.77
CA HIS A 101 5.43 -5.35 -12.16
C HIS A 101 6.14 -4.31 -11.28
N PRO A 102 7.49 -4.28 -11.27
CA PRO A 102 8.27 -3.46 -10.33
C PRO A 102 7.99 -1.95 -10.45
N ILE A 103 7.78 -1.44 -11.67
CA ILE A 103 7.51 -0.01 -11.89
C ILE A 103 6.13 0.38 -11.34
N THR A 104 5.10 -0.40 -11.65
CA THR A 104 3.73 -0.14 -11.18
C THR A 104 3.66 -0.20 -9.66
N THR A 105 4.32 -1.20 -9.06
CA THR A 105 4.42 -1.32 -7.60
C THR A 105 5.14 -0.13 -6.99
N ALA A 106 6.26 0.33 -7.56
CA ALA A 106 6.98 1.49 -7.04
C ALA A 106 6.11 2.76 -7.04
N VAL A 107 5.37 3.00 -8.14
CA VAL A 107 4.43 4.13 -8.23
C VAL A 107 3.29 3.99 -7.23
N GLY A 108 2.73 2.79 -7.07
CA GLY A 108 1.66 2.51 -6.12
C GLY A 108 2.10 2.75 -4.67
N VAL A 109 3.24 2.20 -4.27
CA VAL A 109 3.82 2.37 -2.93
C VAL A 109 4.13 3.84 -2.67
N PHE A 110 4.74 4.55 -3.63
CA PHE A 110 5.02 5.97 -3.49
C PHE A 110 3.74 6.79 -3.29
N THR A 111 2.71 6.52 -4.09
CA THR A 111 1.43 7.23 -4.00
C THR A 111 0.75 6.96 -2.65
N ALA A 112 0.72 5.70 -2.20
CA ALA A 112 0.17 5.33 -0.90
C ALA A 112 0.93 6.01 0.26
N ALA A 113 2.27 5.99 0.23
CA ALA A 113 3.10 6.64 1.24
C ALA A 113 2.91 8.16 1.25
N PHE A 114 2.83 8.79 0.08
CA PHE A 114 2.57 10.22 -0.05
C PHE A 114 1.21 10.61 0.53
N LEU A 115 0.16 9.87 0.19
CA LEU A 115 -1.19 10.10 0.72
C LEU A 115 -1.22 9.93 2.24
N LEU A 116 -0.60 8.86 2.76
CA LEU A 116 -0.50 8.62 4.19
C LEU A 116 0.21 9.79 4.91
N GLY A 117 1.36 10.22 4.38
CA GLY A 117 2.10 11.38 4.90
C GLY A 117 1.30 12.69 4.81
N ARG A 118 0.54 12.88 3.73
CA ARG A 118 -0.35 14.03 3.52
C ARG A 118 -1.46 14.10 4.58
N PHE A 119 -2.03 12.95 4.94
CA PHE A 119 -3.07 12.84 5.99
C PHE A 119 -2.50 13.07 7.38
N LEU A 120 -1.37 12.45 7.70
CA LEU A 120 -0.68 12.63 8.98
C LEU A 120 -0.26 14.09 9.21
N ARG A 121 0.18 14.80 8.17
CA ARG A 121 0.55 16.23 8.26
C ARG A 121 -0.64 17.19 8.42
N ARG A 122 -1.86 16.74 8.14
CA ARG A 122 -3.08 17.57 8.21
C ARG A 122 -3.80 17.49 9.56
N ARG A 123 -3.38 16.60 10.45
CA ARG A 123 -3.74 16.62 11.88
C ARG A 123 -2.62 17.28 12.67
#